data_AF-A0A2E7H866-F1
#
_entry.id   AF-A0A2E7H866-F1
#
_cell.length_a   1.000
_cell.length_b   1.000
_cell.length_c   1.000
_cell.angle_alpha   90.00
_cell.angle_beta   90.00
_cell.angle_gamma   90.00
#
_symmetry.space_group_name_H-M   'P 1'
#
loop_
_entity.id
_entity.type
_entity.pdbx_description
1 polymer ?
#
loop_
_entity_poly.entity_id
_entity_poly.type
_entity_poly.pdbx_seq_one_letter_code
_entity_poly.pdbx_strand_id
1 'polypeptide(L)'
;MKSFTNYVPLQEAAKNTHMTHIEDLILDGGVKGARQAIIALRSLRDMLQGNAKSAVDVTVKWDGAPAVFAGLDPSDGKFFVAKKGIFAKNPKVYKNHDDINADTSGELNKKLKLAFDNLKDLGIKDVIQGD
;
A
#
# COMPACT_ATOMS: atom_id res chain seq x y z
N MET A 1 23.53 5.91 -16.34
CA MET A 1 22.37 6.83 -16.20
C MET A 1 21.12 6.01 -16.53
N LYS A 2 20.29 5.66 -15.53
CA LYS A 2 19.03 4.95 -15.79
C LYS A 2 18.05 5.98 -16.38
N SER A 3 17.56 5.75 -17.60
CA SER A 3 16.61 6.64 -18.27
C SER A 3 15.18 6.37 -17.77
N PHE A 4 14.36 7.42 -17.77
CA PHE A 4 12.97 7.42 -17.29
C PHE A 4 12.01 6.57 -18.15
N THR A 5 12.49 5.96 -19.23
CA THR A 5 11.65 5.29 -20.23
C THR A 5 11.30 3.84 -19.86
N ASN A 6 11.98 3.26 -18.87
CA ASN A 6 11.72 1.89 -18.41
C ASN A 6 10.83 1.90 -17.16
N TYR A 7 9.56 2.25 -17.31
CA TYR A 7 8.54 1.93 -16.31
C TYR A 7 8.22 0.44 -16.46
N VAL A 8 8.81 -0.40 -15.60
CA VAL A 8 8.27 -1.75 -15.38
C VAL A 8 7.09 -1.56 -14.43
N PRO A 9 5.84 -1.82 -14.85
CA PRO A 9 4.74 -1.83 -13.91
C PRO A 9 5.09 -2.84 -12.81
N LEU A 10 4.97 -2.44 -11.54
CA LEU A 10 5.10 -3.32 -10.37
C LEU A 10 4.03 -4.42 -10.31
N GLN A 11 3.43 -4.80 -11.45
CA GLN A 11 2.22 -5.60 -11.54
C GLN A 11 2.46 -7.12 -11.54
N GLU A 12 3.71 -7.61 -11.53
CA GLU A 12 3.95 -9.07 -11.46
C GLU A 12 4.91 -9.53 -10.34
N ALA A 13 5.72 -8.63 -9.77
CA ALA A 13 6.56 -8.96 -8.63
C ALA A 13 5.72 -8.90 -7.36
N ALA A 14 4.95 -9.96 -7.09
CA ALA A 14 4.20 -10.29 -5.87
C ALA A 14 3.52 -9.07 -5.21
N LYS A 15 2.17 -9.04 -5.21
CA LYS A 15 1.41 -8.16 -4.29
C LYS A 15 2.17 -8.09 -2.98
N ASN A 16 2.77 -6.93 -2.67
CA ASN A 16 3.72 -6.81 -1.56
C ASN A 16 2.90 -6.76 -0.25
N THR A 17 2.19 -7.85 0.03
CA THR A 17 1.27 -8.02 1.16
C THR A 17 2.04 -8.01 2.47
N HIS A 18 3.34 -8.28 2.39
CA HIS A 18 4.29 -8.16 3.48
C HIS A 18 5.59 -7.56 2.90
N MET A 19 5.90 -6.31 3.24
CA MET A 19 7.26 -5.83 3.03
C MET A 19 8.16 -6.59 4.01
N THR A 20 9.28 -7.10 3.51
CA THR A 20 10.29 -7.73 4.37
C THR A 20 10.85 -6.67 5.31
N HIS A 21 10.56 -6.81 6.60
CA HIS A 21 11.19 -6.00 7.63
C HIS A 21 12.61 -6.51 7.88
N ILE A 22 13.44 -5.66 8.47
CA ILE A 22 14.84 -6.02 8.69
C ILE A 22 14.99 -7.12 9.75
N GLU A 23 14.06 -7.18 10.69
CA GLU A 23 13.94 -8.24 11.69
C GLU A 23 13.54 -9.59 11.09
N ASP A 24 12.73 -9.60 10.02
CA ASP A 24 12.33 -10.84 9.34
C ASP A 24 13.57 -11.56 8.80
N LEU A 25 14.56 -10.82 8.31
CA LEU A 25 15.84 -11.39 7.90
C LEU A 25 16.51 -12.15 9.05
N ILE A 26 16.48 -11.60 10.27
CA ILE A 26 17.10 -12.24 11.44
C ILE A 26 16.32 -13.50 11.84
N LEU A 27 14.99 -13.42 11.87
CA LEU A 27 14.11 -14.49 12.30
C LEU A 27 14.11 -15.68 11.31
N ASP A 28 14.04 -15.39 10.02
CA ASP A 28 13.94 -16.41 8.97
C ASP A 28 15.32 -16.90 8.49
N GLY A 29 16.30 -15.99 8.47
CA GLY A 29 17.64 -16.25 7.93
C GLY A 29 18.71 -16.58 8.98
N GLY A 30 18.38 -16.51 10.27
CA GLY A 30 19.30 -16.76 11.39
C GLY A 30 20.60 -15.96 11.26
N VAL A 31 21.75 -16.62 11.42
CA VAL A 31 23.07 -15.97 11.33
C VAL A 31 23.32 -15.32 9.96
N LYS A 32 22.86 -15.94 8.87
CA LYS A 32 23.03 -15.36 7.52
C LYS A 32 22.18 -14.12 7.33
N GLY A 33 20.93 -14.18 7.76
CA GLY A 33 20.01 -13.05 7.69
C GLY A 33 20.41 -11.90 8.62
N ALA A 34 20.96 -12.19 9.80
CA ALA A 34 21.56 -11.17 10.66
C ALA A 34 22.73 -10.42 9.97
N ARG A 35 23.57 -11.12 9.20
CA ARG A 35 24.61 -10.46 8.40
C ARG A 35 24.02 -9.60 7.29
N GLN A 36 22.95 -10.04 6.64
CA GLN A 36 22.25 -9.26 5.61
C GLN A 36 21.63 -7.98 6.20
N ALA A 37 20.99 -8.08 7.37
CA ALA A 37 20.46 -6.93 8.10
C ALA A 37 21.56 -5.90 8.43
N ILE A 38 22.72 -6.36 8.94
CA ILE A 38 23.86 -5.48 9.24
C ILE A 38 24.37 -4.77 7.97
N ILE A 39 24.47 -5.49 6.85
CA ILE A 39 24.93 -4.92 5.58
C ILE A 39 23.92 -3.88 5.05
N ALA A 40 22.62 -4.15 5.16
CA ALA A 40 21.57 -3.21 4.77
C ALA A 40 21.66 -1.91 5.58
N LEU A 41 21.79 -1.99 6.91
CA LEU A 41 21.95 -0.82 7.79
C LEU A 41 23.21 -0.01 7.50
N ARG A 42 24.34 -0.69 7.25
CA ARG A 42 25.59 -0.03 6.89
C ARG A 42 25.48 0.69 5.55
N SER A 43 24.84 0.07 4.57
CA SER A 43 24.60 0.66 3.26
C SER A 43 23.71 1.89 3.36
N LEU A 44 22.66 1.84 4.20
CA LEU A 44 21.81 3.00 4.49
C LEU A 44 22.58 4.14 5.16
N ARG A 45 23.41 3.84 6.17
CA ARG A 45 24.26 4.84 6.83
C ARG A 45 25.23 5.50 5.84
N ASP A 46 25.94 4.70 5.06
CA ASP A 46 26.96 5.20 4.12
C ASP A 46 26.29 6.03 3.01
N MET A 47 25.06 5.68 2.60
CA MET A 47 24.21 6.50 1.72
C MET A 47 23.86 7.85 2.36
N LEU A 48 23.36 7.86 3.60
CA LEU A 48 22.98 9.10 4.29
C LEU A 48 24.20 10.00 4.58
N GLN A 49 25.39 9.42 4.75
CA GLN A 49 26.64 10.16 4.90
C GLN A 49 27.21 10.70 3.58
N GLY A 50 26.58 10.42 2.43
CA GLY A 50 27.04 10.86 1.11
C GLY A 50 28.24 10.08 0.56
N ASN A 51 28.60 8.94 1.18
CA ASN A 51 29.78 8.14 0.82
C ASN A 51 29.41 6.84 0.08
N ALA A 52 28.15 6.66 -0.32
CA ALA A 52 27.72 5.45 -1.01
C ALA A 52 28.30 5.37 -2.43
N LYS A 53 28.97 4.26 -2.73
CA LYS A 53 29.52 3.96 -4.07
C LYS A 53 28.45 3.52 -5.07
N SER A 54 27.24 3.23 -4.61
CA SER A 54 26.10 2.77 -5.41
C SER A 54 24.79 3.37 -4.87
N ALA A 55 23.80 3.58 -5.74
CA ALA A 55 22.47 3.99 -5.33
C ALA A 55 21.83 2.91 -4.42
N VAL A 56 21.27 3.33 -3.29
CA VAL A 56 20.47 2.48 -2.40
C VAL A 56 19.02 2.93 -2.55
N ASP A 57 18.15 2.02 -2.97
CA ASP A 57 16.72 2.31 -3.13
C ASP A 57 16.04 2.20 -1.75
N VAL A 58 15.55 3.33 -1.25
CA VAL A 58 14.80 3.40 0.02
C VAL A 58 13.37 3.82 -0.29
N THR A 59 12.42 2.95 0.05
CA THR A 59 10.99 3.26 -0.04
C THR A 59 10.46 3.52 1.37
N VAL A 60 9.76 4.64 1.54
CA VAL A 60 9.06 4.96 2.79
C VAL A 60 7.61 4.59 2.62
N LYS A 61 7.08 3.78 3.54
CA LYS A 61 5.63 3.58 3.67
C LYS A 61 5.10 4.66 4.61
N TRP A 62 4.13 5.44 4.14
CA TRP A 62 3.34 6.29 5.02
C TRP A 62 2.38 5.38 5.78
N ASP A 63 2.76 4.92 6.98
CA ASP A 63 1.89 4.05 7.77
C ASP A 63 0.80 4.89 8.43
N GLY A 64 -0.36 5.02 7.76
CA GLY A 64 -1.48 5.81 8.22
C GLY A 64 -2.80 5.06 8.07
N ALA A 65 -3.49 4.79 9.17
CA ALA A 65 -4.93 4.62 9.08
C ALA A 65 -5.55 6.02 8.88
N PRO A 66 -6.47 6.21 7.91
CA PRO A 66 -7.22 5.19 7.18
C PRO A 66 -6.76 4.97 5.72
N ALA A 67 -6.27 3.77 5.42
CA ALA A 67 -6.20 3.28 4.04
C ALA A 67 -7.60 3.24 3.40
N VAL A 68 -7.76 3.86 2.24
CA VAL A 68 -8.96 3.83 1.41
C VAL A 68 -8.73 2.91 0.20
N PHE A 69 -9.68 2.01 -0.01
CA PHE A 69 -9.74 1.15 -1.19
C PHE A 69 -10.84 1.66 -2.10
N ALA A 70 -10.60 1.71 -3.40
CA ALA A 70 -11.59 2.13 -4.39
C ALA A 70 -11.44 1.35 -5.69
N GLY A 71 -12.54 1.16 -6.41
CA GLY A 71 -12.54 0.49 -7.71
C GLY A 71 -13.88 -0.18 -8.03
N LEU A 72 -13.90 -0.99 -9.07
CA LEU A 72 -15.07 -1.82 -9.40
C LEU A 72 -15.02 -3.11 -8.59
N ASP A 73 -16.11 -3.45 -7.93
CA ASP A 73 -16.25 -4.73 -7.24
C ASP A 73 -16.27 -5.84 -8.30
N PRO A 74 -15.34 -6.80 -8.26
CA PRO A 74 -15.32 -7.90 -9.23
C PRO A 74 -16.58 -8.76 -9.22
N SER A 75 -17.35 -8.72 -8.13
CA SER A 75 -18.55 -9.54 -7.93
C SER A 75 -19.77 -9.00 -8.69
N ASP A 76 -19.92 -7.68 -8.80
CA ASP A 76 -21.09 -7.05 -9.42
C ASP A 76 -20.80 -5.86 -10.33
N GLY A 77 -19.53 -5.51 -10.53
CA GLY A 77 -19.08 -4.44 -11.42
C GLY A 77 -19.43 -3.03 -10.93
N LYS A 78 -19.90 -2.87 -9.69
CA LYS A 78 -20.25 -1.55 -9.14
C LYS A 78 -19.03 -0.88 -8.52
N PHE A 79 -18.94 0.44 -8.70
CA PHE A 79 -17.93 1.23 -8.02
C PHE A 79 -18.15 1.17 -6.50
N PHE A 80 -17.07 1.00 -5.75
CA PHE A 80 -17.11 1.00 -4.29
C PHE A 80 -15.96 1.80 -3.71
N VAL A 81 -16.14 2.23 -2.47
CA VAL A 81 -15.05 2.59 -1.56
C VAL A 81 -15.09 1.67 -0.34
N ALA A 82 -13.94 1.40 0.27
CA ALA A 82 -13.86 0.57 1.47
C ALA A 82 -12.71 0.99 2.39
N LYS A 83 -12.85 0.60 3.65
CA LYS A 83 -11.76 0.61 4.63
C LYS A 83 -10.98 -0.72 4.57
N LYS A 84 -9.92 -0.86 5.38
CA LYS A 84 -9.14 -2.10 5.55
C LYS A 84 -9.97 -3.37 5.84
N GLY A 85 -11.22 -3.21 6.29
CA GLY A 85 -12.20 -4.29 6.48
C GLY A 85 -12.61 -5.05 5.21
N ILE A 86 -12.18 -4.62 4.02
CA ILE A 86 -12.35 -5.37 2.78
C ILE A 86 -11.62 -6.73 2.79
N PHE A 87 -10.61 -6.91 3.64
CA PHE A 87 -9.88 -8.19 3.77
C PHE A 87 -10.43 -9.09 4.90
N ALA A 88 -11.51 -8.68 5.56
CA ALA A 88 -12.15 -9.52 6.57
C ALA A 88 -12.84 -10.73 5.92
N LYS A 89 -13.07 -11.79 6.71
CA LYS A 89 -13.81 -13.00 6.26
C LYS A 89 -15.16 -12.64 5.62
N ASN A 90 -15.83 -11.63 6.17
CA ASN A 90 -17.01 -10.99 5.58
C ASN A 90 -16.60 -9.58 5.14
N PRO A 91 -16.20 -9.39 3.88
CA PRO A 91 -15.66 -8.13 3.40
C PRO A 91 -16.75 -7.04 3.42
N LYS A 92 -16.39 -5.86 3.91
CA LYS A 92 -17.26 -4.68 3.87
C LYS A 92 -16.81 -3.75 2.76
N VAL A 93 -17.68 -3.56 1.77
CA VAL A 93 -17.53 -2.60 0.68
C VAL A 93 -18.73 -1.66 0.69
N TYR A 94 -18.50 -0.37 0.42
CA TYR A 94 -19.54 0.65 0.41
C TYR A 94 -19.80 1.10 -1.02
N LYS A 95 -21.03 0.89 -1.50
CA LYS A 95 -21.41 1.16 -2.90
C LYS A 95 -22.33 2.37 -3.04
N ASN A 96 -22.74 2.94 -1.93
CA ASN A 96 -23.55 4.15 -1.84
C ASN A 96 -23.31 4.82 -0.48
N HIS A 97 -23.89 6.01 -0.28
CA HIS A 97 -23.73 6.76 0.97
C HIS A 97 -24.41 6.09 2.17
N ASP A 98 -25.47 5.31 1.96
CA ASP A 98 -26.19 4.61 3.03
C ASP A 98 -25.35 3.49 3.63
N ASP A 99 -24.62 2.74 2.79
CA ASP A 99 -23.65 1.72 3.23
C ASP A 99 -22.56 2.36 4.11
N ILE A 100 -22.10 3.56 3.74
CA ILE A 100 -21.09 4.32 4.51
C ILE A 100 -21.68 4.78 5.84
N ASN A 101 -22.92 5.27 5.84
CA ASN A 101 -23.62 5.73 7.04
C ASN A 101 -23.94 4.62 8.03
N ALA A 102 -24.23 3.42 7.54
CA ALA A 102 -24.54 2.27 8.38
C ALA A 102 -23.33 1.78 9.18
N ASP A 103 -22.11 1.99 8.68
CA ASP A 103 -20.89 1.41 9.26
C ASP A 103 -19.87 2.43 9.78
N THR A 104 -20.03 3.73 9.45
CA THR A 104 -19.07 4.78 9.82
C THR A 104 -19.77 6.06 10.26
N SER A 105 -19.11 6.80 11.16
CA SER A 105 -19.59 8.09 11.67
C SER A 105 -18.45 9.10 11.77
N GLY A 106 -18.79 10.36 12.08
CA GLY A 106 -17.82 11.44 12.30
C GLY A 106 -17.01 11.80 11.04
N GLU A 107 -15.75 12.17 11.23
CA GLU A 107 -14.85 12.63 10.16
C GLU A 107 -14.54 11.54 9.13
N LEU A 108 -14.47 10.28 9.55
CA LEU A 108 -14.25 9.16 8.64
C LEU A 108 -15.40 9.01 7.63
N ASN A 109 -16.64 9.14 8.10
CA ASN A 109 -17.83 9.08 7.23
C ASN A 109 -17.79 10.17 6.16
N LYS A 110 -17.47 11.41 6.55
CA LYS A 110 -17.33 12.54 5.61
C LYS A 110 -16.26 12.26 4.55
N LYS A 111 -15.09 11.79 4.96
CA LYS A 111 -13.98 11.46 4.06
C LYS A 111 -14.32 10.34 3.09
N LEU A 112 -15.01 9.29 3.55
CA LEU A 112 -15.42 8.18 2.68
C LEU A 112 -16.49 8.59 1.66
N LYS A 113 -17.44 9.45 2.04
CA LYS A 113 -18.41 10.00 1.08
C LYS A 113 -17.72 10.85 0.02
N LEU A 114 -16.81 11.74 0.44
CA LEU A 114 -16.00 12.52 -0.48
C LEU A 114 -15.17 11.63 -1.42
N ALA A 115 -14.55 10.58 -0.89
CA ALA A 115 -13.81 9.62 -1.70
C ALA A 115 -14.74 8.93 -2.71
N PHE A 116 -15.92 8.46 -2.28
CA PHE A 116 -16.89 7.82 -3.17
C PHE A 116 -17.33 8.75 -4.30
N ASP A 117 -17.68 9.99 -3.97
CA ASP A 117 -18.19 10.95 -4.95
C ASP A 117 -17.15 11.39 -5.96
N ASN A 118 -15.89 11.56 -5.54
CA ASN A 118 -14.83 12.05 -6.42
C ASN A 118 -14.10 10.93 -7.18
N LEU A 119 -13.91 9.76 -6.57
CA LEU A 119 -13.13 8.68 -7.18
C LEU A 119 -13.93 7.89 -8.23
N LYS A 120 -15.26 7.84 -8.13
CA LYS A 120 -16.11 7.12 -9.08
C LYS A 120 -15.96 7.64 -10.52
N ASP A 121 -15.69 8.93 -10.67
CA ASP A 121 -15.63 9.62 -11.96
C ASP A 121 -14.23 9.51 -12.62
N LEU A 122 -13.24 8.97 -11.92
CA LEU A 122 -11.86 8.84 -12.41
C LEU A 122 -11.62 7.64 -13.33
N GLY A 123 -12.66 6.84 -13.62
CA GLY A 123 -12.54 5.68 -14.51
C GLY A 123 -11.66 4.55 -13.96
N ILE A 124 -11.57 4.42 -12.63
CA ILE A 124 -10.83 3.36 -11.95
C ILE A 124 -11.51 2.01 -12.24
N LYS A 125 -10.80 1.10 -12.92
CA LYS A 125 -11.30 -0.24 -13.27
C LYS A 125 -10.85 -1.31 -12.29
N ASP A 126 -9.59 -1.25 -11.89
CA ASP A 126 -9.01 -2.18 -10.93
C ASP A 126 -9.20 -1.69 -9.49
N VAL A 127 -9.03 -2.60 -8.52
CA VAL A 127 -9.04 -2.21 -7.10
C VAL A 127 -7.70 -1.57 -6.75
N ILE A 128 -7.75 -0.29 -6.39
CA ILE A 128 -6.58 0.48 -5.94
C ILE A 128 -6.65 0.74 -4.43
N GLN A 129 -5.48 0.93 -3.82
CA GLN A 129 -5.32 1.29 -2.41
C GLN A 129 -4.50 2.58 -2.32
N GLY A 130 -4.94 3.51 -1.46
CA GLY A 130 -4.18 4.69 -1.06
C GLY A 130 -4.30 4.94 0.44
N ASP A 131 -3.29 5.60 1.01
CA ASP A 131 -3.30 6.13 2.39
C ASP A 131 -3.49 7.66 2.37
#